data_AF-X1LX69-F1
#
_entry.id   AF-X1LX69-F1
#
_cell.length_a   1.000
_cell.length_b   1.000
_cell.length_c   1.000
_cell.angle_alpha   90.00
_cell.angle_beta   90.00
_cell.angle_gamma   90.00
#
_symmetry.space_group_name_H-M   'P 1'
#
loop_
_entity.id
_entity.type
_entity.pdbx_description
1 polymer ?
#
loop_
_entity_poly.entity_id
_entity_poly.type
_entity_poly.pdbx_seq_one_letter_code
_entity_poly.pdbx_strand_id
1 'polypeptide(L)' 'PIIIESVATASACLTGAAATMLDLVPLFYVIALLLAVIYWAVGKTKEGE' A
#
# COMPACT_ATOMS: atom_id res chain seq x y z
N PRO A 1 8.34 -29.45 20.58
CA PRO A 1 9.37 -29.02 19.60
C PRO A 1 8.78 -28.53 18.26
N ILE A 2 8.03 -29.36 17.51
CA ILE A 2 7.49 -29.01 16.18
C ILE A 2 6.57 -27.77 16.18
N ILE A 3 5.70 -27.63 17.17
CA ILE A 3 4.70 -26.54 17.22
C ILE A 3 5.38 -25.17 17.40
N ILE A 4 6.48 -25.12 18.15
CA ILE A 4 7.23 -23.89 18.43
C ILE A 4 8.01 -23.44 17.19
N GLU A 5 8.59 -24.37 16.43
CA GLU A 5 9.24 -24.05 15.17
C GLU A 5 8.24 -23.63 14.07
N SER A 6 7.07 -24.25 14.02
CA SER A 6 6.01 -23.84 13.09
C SER A 6 5.50 -22.42 13.40
N VAL A 7 5.37 -22.05 14.68
CA VAL A 7 4.97 -20.70 15.09
C VAL A 7 6.08 -19.68 14.81
N ALA A 8 7.34 -20.05 15.03
CA ALA A 8 8.50 -19.21 14.68
C ALA A 8 8.61 -18.96 13.16
N THR A 9 8.32 -19.99 12.35
CA THR A 9 8.32 -19.86 10.89
C THR A 9 7.13 -19.04 10.39
N ALA A 10 5.94 -19.24 10.95
CA ALA A 10 4.74 -18.46 10.62
C ALA A 10 4.90 -16.97 10.98
N SER A 11 5.51 -16.67 12.13
CA SER A 11 5.79 -15.29 12.53
C SER A 11 6.84 -14.63 11.63
N ALA A 12 7.88 -15.35 11.20
CA ALA A 12 8.84 -14.85 10.23
C ALA A 12 8.20 -14.53 8.85
N CYS A 13 7.34 -15.42 8.35
CA CYS A 13 6.59 -15.17 7.11
C CYS A 13 5.63 -13.96 7.24
N LEU A 14 4.99 -13.80 8.40
CA LEU A 14 4.11 -12.66 8.66
C LEU A 14 4.89 -11.34 8.78
N THR A 15 6.06 -11.34 9.42
CA THR A 15 6.93 -10.15 9.50
C THR A 15 7.49 -9.78 8.14
N GLY A 16 7.87 -10.76 7.31
CA GLY A 16 8.29 -10.51 5.93
C GLY A 16 7.18 -9.92 5.06
N ALA A 17 5.94 -10.41 5.21
CA ALA A 17 4.77 -9.87 4.51
C ALA A 17 4.34 -8.48 5.05
N ALA A 18 4.51 -8.23 6.34
CA ALA A 18 4.26 -6.91 6.92
C ALA A 18 5.29 -5.87 6.46
N ALA A 19 6.54 -6.29 6.27
CA ALA A 19 7.60 -5.44 5.72
C ALA A 19 7.32 -5.04 4.26
N THR A 20 6.82 -5.97 3.43
CA THR A 20 6.41 -5.64 2.06
C THR A 20 5.15 -4.76 2.04
N MET A 21 4.19 -4.97 2.95
CA MET A 21 3.04 -4.05 3.08
C MET A 21 3.48 -2.63 3.44
N LEU A 22 4.43 -2.47 4.37
CA LEU A 22 5.01 -1.17 4.75
C LEU A 22 5.78 -0.50 3.61
N ASP A 23 6.52 -1.26 2.81
CA ASP A 23 7.22 -0.77 1.63
C ASP A 23 6.25 -0.32 0.50
N LEU A 24 5.08 -0.94 0.43
CA LEU A 24 4.01 -0.56 -0.51
C LEU A 24 3.14 0.62 -0.02
N VAL A 25 3.13 0.95 1.29
CA VAL A 25 2.43 2.13 1.83
C VAL A 25 2.82 3.43 1.09
N PRO A 26 4.12 3.78 0.93
CA PRO A 26 4.50 4.98 0.21
C PRO A 26 4.04 4.94 -1.26
N LEU A 27 4.08 3.78 -1.91
CA LEU A 27 3.59 3.63 -3.28
C LEU A 27 2.08 3.89 -3.39
N PHE A 28 1.29 3.42 -2.42
CA PHE A 28 -0.15 3.69 -2.35
C PHE A 28 -0.46 5.17 -2.18
N TYR A 29 0.29 5.87 -1.32
CA TYR A 29 0.15 7.33 -1.15
C TYR A 29 0.46 8.11 -2.43
N VAL A 30 1.50 7.71 -3.18
CA VAL A 30 1.85 8.34 -4.45
C VAL A 30 0.75 8.15 -5.49
N ILE A 31 0.18 6.95 -5.59
CA ILE A 31 -0.93 6.67 -6.52
C ILE A 31 -2.18 7.47 -6.14
N ALA A 32 -2.50 7.56 -4.84
CA ALA A 32 -3.64 8.33 -4.35
C ALA A 32 -3.49 9.83 -4.66
N LEU A 33 -2.28 10.39 -4.48
CA LEU A 33 -1.98 11.78 -4.86
C LEU A 33 -2.12 12.00 -6.36
N LEU A 34 -1.61 11.10 -7.20
CA LEU A 34 -1.75 11.18 -8.66
C LEU A 34 -3.23 11.19 -9.07
N LEU A 35 -4.04 10.28 -8.53
CA LEU A 35 -5.47 10.22 -8.80
C LEU A 35 -6.21 11.49 -8.35
N ALA A 36 -5.85 12.05 -7.19
CA ALA A 36 -6.42 13.30 -6.70
C ALA A 36 -6.12 14.49 -7.63
N VAL A 37 -4.89 14.58 -8.13
CA VAL A 37 -4.49 15.63 -9.09
C VAL A 37 -5.21 15.46 -10.42
N ILE A 38 -5.34 14.23 -10.94
CA ILE A 38 -6.07 13.96 -12.17
C ILE A 38 -7.55 14.32 -12.02
N TYR A 39 -8.19 13.89 -10.93
CA TYR A 39 -9.58 14.21 -10.65
C TYR A 39 -9.80 15.73 -10.56
N TRP A 40 -8.90 16.43 -9.87
CA TRP A 40 -8.93 17.88 -9.77
C TRP A 40 -8.76 18.56 -11.13
N ALA A 41 -7.79 18.12 -11.93
CA ALA A 41 -7.55 18.65 -13.27
C ALA A 41 -8.77 18.45 -14.19
N VAL A 42 -9.39 17.27 -14.17
CA VAL A 42 -10.62 16.99 -14.91
C VAL A 42 -11.78 17.86 -14.42
N GLY A 43 -11.91 18.07 -13.11
CA GLY A 43 -12.91 18.96 -12.53
C GLY A 43 -12.74 20.41 -13.02
N LYS A 44 -11.52 20.95 -13.00
CA LYS A 44 -11.23 22.31 -13.50
C LYS A 44 -11.48 22.45 -15.00
N THR A 45 -11.24 21.40 -15.80
CA THR A 45 -11.55 21.40 -17.24
C THR A 45 -13.05 21.49 -17.50
N LYS A 46 -13.88 20.82 -16.68
CA LYS A 46 -15.36 20.84 -16.84
C LYS A 46 -16.03 22.13 -16.36
N GLU A 47 -15.37 22.92 -15.51
CA GLU A 47 -15.85 24.24 -15.09
C GLU A 47 -15.61 25.35 -16.14
N GLY A 48 -14.79 25.09 -17.16
CA GLY A 48 -14.40 26.06 -18.18
C GLY A 48 -15.17 25.96 -19.50
N GLU A 49 -16.17 25.08 -19.60
CA GLU A 49 -17.04 24.88 -20.77
C GLU A 49 -18.42 25.50 -20.57
#